data_AF-A0A1C0SHE7-F1
#
_entry.id   AF-A0A1C0SHE7-F1
#
_cell.length_a   1.000
_cell.length_b   1.000
_cell.length_c   1.000
_cell.angle_alpha   90.00
_cell.angle_beta   90.00
_cell.angle_gamma   90.00
#
_symmetry.space_group_name_H-M   'P 1'
#
loop_
_entity.id
_entity.type
_entity.pdbx_description
1 polymer ?
#
loop_
_entity_poly.entity_id
_entity_poly.type
_entity_poly.pdbx_seq_one_letter_code
_entity_poly.pdbx_strand_id
1 'polypeptide(L)'
;MRLEPHRLVFIDETSVNTKMVRLRGRCPRGERLQMDAPFGHWGTQTFIAALRCHGLTAPWIIHHAMNRVSFDTYIETQLAPTLSPGDVVILDNLAVHKSAKAAEALKEKRAWFLFLPPYSPDLNPIEMAFS
;
A
#
# COMPACT_ATOMS: atom_id res chain seq x y z
N MET A 1 -16.98 5.96 13.93
CA MET A 1 -16.41 5.81 12.57
C MET A 1 -17.14 6.65 11.53
N ARG A 2 -18.44 6.45 11.25
CA ARG A 2 -19.16 7.20 10.19
C ARG A 2 -19.15 8.73 10.37
N LEU A 3 -19.06 9.20 11.62
CA LEU A 3 -19.03 10.62 11.99
C LEU A 3 -17.61 11.23 11.96
N GLU A 4 -16.56 10.41 11.88
CA GLU A 4 -15.16 10.85 11.95
C GLU A 4 -14.28 10.12 10.91
N PRO A 5 -14.59 10.23 9.60
CA PRO A 5 -13.86 9.51 8.55
C PRO A 5 -12.39 9.92 8.45
N HIS A 6 -12.02 11.10 8.95
CA HIS A 6 -10.64 11.60 8.98
C HIS A 6 -9.70 10.79 9.90
N ARG A 7 -10.26 10.01 10.83
CA ARG A 7 -9.50 9.12 11.72
C ARG A 7 -9.23 7.75 11.12
N LEU A 8 -9.84 7.43 9.98
CA LEU A 8 -9.67 6.12 9.34
C LEU A 8 -8.44 6.13 8.45
N VAL A 9 -7.59 5.12 8.62
CA VAL A 9 -6.33 4.96 7.91
C VAL A 9 -6.30 3.56 7.33
N PHE A 10 -6.60 3.42 6.04
CA PHE A 10 -6.60 2.12 5.37
C PHE A 10 -5.21 1.84 4.83
N ILE A 11 -4.59 0.72 5.21
CA ILE A 11 -3.28 0.33 4.69
C ILE A 11 -3.41 -0.97 3.91
N ASP A 12 -2.61 -1.08 2.86
CA ASP A 12 -2.55 -2.28 2.03
C ASP A 12 -1.31 -2.26 1.12
N GLU A 13 -0.99 -3.44 0.60
CA GLU A 13 0.14 -3.69 -0.27
C GLU A 13 -0.29 -4.12 -1.66
N THR A 14 0.32 -3.52 -2.69
CA THR A 14 0.16 -3.95 -4.08
C THR A 14 1.50 -4.26 -4.73
N SER A 15 1.50 -5.21 -5.66
CA SER A 15 2.69 -5.57 -6.43
C SER A 15 2.78 -4.73 -7.69
N VAL A 16 3.88 -4.00 -7.84
CA VAL A 16 4.19 -3.25 -9.04
C VAL A 16 5.26 -4.00 -9.83
N ASN A 17 5.00 -4.24 -11.11
CA ASN A 17 6.00 -4.83 -12.01
C ASN A 17 6.74 -3.73 -12.78
N THR A 18 8.00 -4.01 -13.11
CA THR A 18 8.79 -3.11 -13.99
C THR A 18 8.48 -3.31 -15.47
N LYS A 19 7.46 -4.11 -15.83
CA LYS A 19 7.03 -4.37 -17.21
C LYS A 19 6.18 -3.21 -17.72
N MET A 20 6.79 -2.03 -17.81
CA MET A 20 6.15 -0.83 -18.33
C MET A 20 6.51 -0.65 -19.80
N VAL A 21 5.85 -1.44 -20.66
CA VAL A 21 5.97 -1.31 -22.12
C VAL A 21 4.61 -0.97 -22.70
N ARG A 22 4.54 0.10 -23.49
CA ARG A 22 3.30 0.44 -24.21
C ARG A 22 3.00 -0.65 -25.24
N LEU A 23 1.81 -1.25 -25.17
CA LEU A 23 1.39 -2.25 -26.14
C LEU A 23 1.00 -1.66 -27.50
N ARG A 24 0.73 -0.35 -27.55
CA ARG A 24 0.23 0.36 -28.73
C ARG A 24 0.79 1.78 -28.77
N GLY A 25 0.96 2.30 -29.98
CA GLY A 25 1.32 3.70 -30.24
C GLY A 25 0.86 4.13 -31.63
N ARG A 26 1.11 5.39 -31.99
CA ARG A 26 0.73 5.97 -33.28
C ARG A 26 1.98 6.46 -34.01
N CYS A 27 2.02 6.26 -35.32
CA CYS A 27 3.06 6.76 -36.22
C CYS A 27 2.40 7.23 -37.54
N PRO A 28 3.09 8.04 -38.36
CA PRO A 28 2.63 8.39 -39.69
C PRO A 28 2.33 7.16 -40.55
N ARG A 29 1.37 7.31 -41.47
CA ARG A 29 0.98 6.22 -42.37
C ARG A 29 2.15 5.83 -43.26
N GLY A 30 2.51 4.55 -43.24
CA GLY A 30 3.64 4.01 -44.02
C GLY A 30 4.94 3.88 -43.22
N GLU A 31 4.97 4.36 -41.98
CA GLU A 31 6.16 4.26 -41.12
C GLU A 31 5.99 3.18 -40.05
N ARG A 32 7.13 2.61 -39.61
CA ARG A 32 7.16 1.67 -38.48
C ARG A 32 7.42 2.45 -37.20
N LEU A 33 6.51 2.33 -36.24
CA LEU A 33 6.74 2.84 -34.88
C LEU A 33 7.90 2.06 -34.24
N GLN A 34 8.99 2.76 -33.92
CA GLN A 34 10.08 2.23 -33.09
C GLN A 34 9.86 2.65 -31.65
N MET A 35 10.15 1.76 -30.71
CA MET A 35 10.06 2.03 -29.29
C MET A 35 11.00 1.11 -28.53
N ASP A 36 11.58 1.63 -27.46
CA ASP A 36 12.40 0.86 -26.53
C ASP A 36 11.52 0.09 -25.53
N ALA A 37 11.99 -1.08 -25.15
CA ALA A 37 11.44 -1.86 -24.05
C ALA A 37 12.58 -2.15 -23.06
N PRO A 38 12.30 -2.18 -21.74
CA PRO A 38 13.30 -2.58 -20.77
C PRO A 38 13.82 -3.99 -21.12
N PHE A 39 15.14 -4.19 -21.08
CA PHE A 39 15.81 -5.46 -21.37
C PHE A 39 16.46 -6.00 -20.09
N GLY A 40 16.15 -7.24 -19.70
CA GLY A 40 16.71 -7.87 -18.49
C GLY A 40 15.69 -8.65 -17.66
N HIS A 41 16.09 -9.05 -16.44
CA HIS A 41 15.19 -9.70 -15.49
C HIS A 41 14.19 -8.69 -14.91
N TRP A 42 12.91 -9.05 -14.98
CA TRP A 42 11.81 -8.24 -14.45
C TRP A 42 11.81 -8.31 -12.92
N GLY A 43 11.69 -7.15 -12.28
CA GLY A 43 11.54 -7.05 -10.83
C GLY A 43 10.07 -6.87 -10.48
N THR A 44 9.63 -7.58 -9.45
CA THR A 44 8.39 -7.25 -8.74
C THR A 44 8.77 -6.49 -7.48
N GLN A 45 8.17 -5.32 -7.30
CA GLN A 45 8.33 -4.53 -6.08
C GLN A 45 6.99 -4.51 -5.35
N THR A 46 7.03 -4.55 -4.02
CA THR A 46 5.86 -4.33 -3.19
C THR A 46 5.76 -2.84 -2.89
N PHE A 47 4.64 -2.23 -3.22
CA PHE A 47 4.28 -0.88 -2.82
C PHE A 47 3.28 -0.97 -1.68
N ILE A 48 3.56 -0.31 -0.56
CA ILE A 48 2.64 -0.17 0.57
C ILE A 48 2.36 1.31 0.79
N ALA A 49 1.11 1.63 1.12
CA ALA A 49 0.72 2.98 1.47
C ALA A 49 -0.46 2.99 2.46
N ALA A 50 -0.76 4.19 2.96
CA ALA A 50 -1.91 4.44 3.82
C ALA A 50 -2.85 5.45 3.17
N LEU A 51 -4.11 5.05 2.94
CA LEU A 51 -5.17 5.90 2.43
C LEU A 51 -5.95 6.54 3.59
N ARG A 52 -6.05 7.86 3.56
CA ARG A 52 -6.95 8.67 4.38
C ARG A 52 -7.97 9.37 3.49
N CYS A 53 -9.02 9.93 4.07
CA CYS A 53 -10.04 10.67 3.29
C CYS A 53 -9.50 11.90 2.54
N HIS A 54 -8.28 12.36 2.86
CA HIS A 54 -7.62 13.50 2.21
C HIS A 54 -6.53 13.08 1.20
N GLY A 55 -6.20 11.79 1.10
CA GLY A 55 -5.20 11.29 0.17
C GLY A 55 -4.34 10.14 0.69
N LEU A 56 -3.38 9.72 -0.14
CA LEU A 56 -2.38 8.72 0.20
C LEU A 56 -1.25 9.33 1.04
N THR A 57 -0.80 8.56 2.03
CA THR A 57 0.24 8.91 3.01
C THR A 57 1.13 7.71 3.27
N ALA A 58 2.28 7.94 3.92
CA ALA A 58 3.25 6.91 4.27
C ALA A 58 3.55 5.89 3.14
N PRO A 59 3.88 6.34 1.90
CA PRO A 59 4.21 5.41 0.83
C PRO A 59 5.60 4.79 1.05
N TRP A 60 5.74 3.51 0.75
CA TRP A 60 7.03 2.83 0.77
C TRP A 60 7.14 1.75 -0.30
N ILE A 61 8.33 1.59 -0.87
CA ILE A 61 8.64 0.59 -1.90
C ILE A 61 9.64 -0.41 -1.33
N ILE A 62 9.33 -1.69 -1.48
CA ILE A 62 10.12 -2.81 -1.01
C ILE A 62 10.46 -3.69 -2.22
N HIS A 63 11.73 -4.05 -2.39
CA HIS A 63 12.20 -4.86 -3.53
C HIS A 63 11.89 -6.36 -3.42
N HIS A 64 11.11 -6.77 -2.42
CA HIS A 64 10.73 -8.15 -2.14
C HIS A 64 9.29 -8.19 -1.62
N ALA A 65 8.74 -9.40 -1.48
CA ALA A 65 7.43 -9.60 -0.86
C ALA A 65 7.43 -9.10 0.60
N MET A 66 6.33 -8.51 1.05
CA MET A 66 6.18 -8.09 2.43
C MET A 66 6.30 -9.28 3.39
N ASN A 67 7.13 -9.13 4.43
CA ASN A 67 7.21 -10.04 5.55
C ASN A 67 7.00 -9.29 6.86
N ARG A 68 7.00 -10.00 7.99
CA ARG A 68 6.75 -9.40 9.30
C ARG A 68 7.76 -8.31 9.67
N VAL A 69 9.03 -8.49 9.35
CA VAL A 69 10.10 -7.52 9.68
C VAL A 69 9.94 -6.24 8.87
N SER A 70 9.65 -6.36 7.56
CA SER A 70 9.39 -5.19 6.74
C SER A 70 8.07 -4.51 7.13
N PHE A 71 7.04 -5.27 7.51
CA PHE A 71 5.78 -4.70 8.01
C PHE A 71 6.00 -3.91 9.31
N ASP A 72 6.72 -4.47 10.28
CA ASP A 72 7.07 -3.76 11.52
C ASP A 72 7.84 -2.46 11.23
N THR A 73 8.81 -2.54 10.31
CA THR A 73 9.62 -1.38 9.91
C THR A 73 8.76 -0.31 9.24
N TYR A 74 7.83 -0.71 8.36
CA TYR A 74 6.89 0.19 7.72
C TYR A 74 6.04 0.92 8.76
N ILE A 75 5.47 0.17 9.70
CA ILE A 75 4.62 0.73 10.75
C ILE A 75 5.40 1.74 11.60
N GLU A 76 6.61 1.39 12.04
CA GLU A 76 7.42 2.25 12.90
C GLU A 76 7.94 3.51 12.20
N THR A 77 8.44 3.34 10.97
CA THR A 77 9.22 4.40 10.30
C THR A 77 8.40 5.26 9.37
N GLN A 78 7.34 4.72 8.77
CA GLN A 78 6.53 5.41 7.76
C GLN A 78 5.16 5.77 8.32
N LEU A 79 4.43 4.79 8.87
CA LEU A 79 3.04 5.00 9.28
C LEU A 79 2.91 5.77 10.60
N ALA A 80 3.51 5.27 11.68
CA ALA A 80 3.37 5.81 13.03
C ALA A 80 3.70 7.31 13.15
N PRO A 81 4.70 7.88 12.44
CA PRO A 81 4.94 9.31 12.44
C PRO A 81 3.78 10.17 11.90
N THR A 82 2.91 9.58 11.08
CA THR A 82 1.74 10.27 10.48
C THR A 82 0.47 10.13 11.31
N LEU A 83 0.47 9.28 12.35
CA LEU A 83 -0.71 8.98 13.15
C LEU A 83 -0.99 10.06 14.19
N SER A 84 -2.28 10.29 14.44
CA SER A 84 -2.78 11.11 15.53
C SER A 84 -3.54 10.26 16.56
N PRO A 85 -3.64 10.71 17.83
CA PRO A 85 -4.44 10.03 18.83
C PRO A 85 -5.88 9.82 18.37
N GLY A 86 -6.36 8.57 18.47
CA GLY A 86 -7.68 8.17 18.03
C GLY A 86 -7.77 7.66 16.58
N ASP A 87 -6.66 7.68 15.82
CA ASP A 87 -6.61 7.07 14.50
C ASP A 87 -6.84 5.55 14.57
N VAL A 88 -7.58 5.02 13.60
CA VAL A 88 -7.84 3.60 13.43
C VAL A 88 -7.17 3.13 12.15
N VAL A 89 -6.18 2.26 12.29
CA VAL A 89 -5.47 1.65 11.17
C VAL A 89 -6.20 0.38 10.76
N ILE A 90 -6.74 0.37 9.53
CA ILE A 90 -7.57 -0.69 8.98
C ILE A 90 -6.76 -1.43 7.92
N LEU A 91 -6.77 -2.75 7.99
CA LEU A 91 -5.98 -3.64 7.13
C LEU A 91 -6.60 -5.03 7.06
N ASP A 92 -6.18 -5.83 6.08
CA ASP A 92 -6.64 -7.21 5.94
C ASP A 92 -6.19 -8.09 7.14
N ASN A 93 -6.71 -9.31 7.21
CA ASN A 93 -6.45 -10.23 8.32
C ASN A 93 -5.20 -11.11 8.15
N LEU A 94 -4.28 -10.77 7.24
CA LEU A 94 -3.13 -11.59 6.92
C LEU A 94 -2.26 -11.83 8.17
N ALA A 95 -1.67 -13.03 8.27
CA ALA A 95 -0.86 -13.39 9.43
C ALA A 95 0.33 -12.43 9.64
N VAL A 96 0.89 -11.88 8.55
CA VAL A 96 2.01 -10.93 8.57
C VAL A 96 1.64 -9.65 9.35
N HIS A 97 0.39 -9.19 9.25
CA HIS A 97 -0.09 -7.96 9.88
C HIS A 97 -0.29 -8.08 11.39
N LYS A 98 -0.41 -9.32 11.90
CA LYS A 98 -0.65 -9.59 13.32
C LYS A 98 0.64 -9.50 14.13
N SER A 99 1.25 -8.33 14.19
CA SER A 99 2.52 -8.10 14.91
C SER A 99 2.32 -7.32 16.20
N ALA A 100 2.83 -7.88 17.31
CA ALA A 100 2.80 -7.21 18.61
C ALA A 100 3.68 -5.95 18.60
N LYS A 101 4.80 -5.97 17.88
CA LYS A 101 5.71 -4.82 17.76
C LYS A 101 5.01 -3.64 17.06
N ALA A 102 4.41 -3.90 15.91
CA ALA A 102 3.60 -2.93 15.20
C ALA A 102 2.42 -2.40 16.06
N ALA A 103 1.73 -3.27 16.78
CA ALA A 103 0.61 -2.88 17.61
C ALA A 103 1.03 -1.94 18.76
N GLU A 104 2.17 -2.20 19.41
CA GLU A 104 2.70 -1.29 20.43
C GLU A 104 3.14 0.05 19.82
N ALA A 105 3.76 0.07 18.64
CA ALA A 105 4.11 1.32 17.95
C ALA A 105 2.88 2.20 17.64
N LEU A 106 1.74 1.60 17.26
CA LEU A 106 0.47 2.31 17.10
C LEU A 106 -0.06 2.84 18.44
N LYS A 107 0.01 2.01 19.48
CA LYS A 107 -0.49 2.33 20.82
C LYS A 107 0.27 3.49 21.46
N GLU A 108 1.57 3.60 21.23
CA GLU A 108 2.37 4.78 21.62
C GLU A 108 1.83 6.09 21.01
N LYS A 109 1.23 6.00 19.80
CA LYS A 109 0.52 7.11 19.15
C LYS A 109 -0.94 7.24 19.57
N ARG A 110 -1.41 6.37 20.48
CA ARG A 110 -2.83 6.23 20.87
C ARG A 110 -3.73 5.89 19.68
N ALA A 111 -3.20 5.12 18.74
CA ALA A 111 -3.91 4.51 17.62
C ALA A 111 -4.00 2.99 17.81
N TRP A 112 -4.83 2.31 17.03
CA TRP A 112 -4.97 0.85 17.09
C TRP A 112 -5.33 0.25 15.73
N PHE A 113 -5.07 -1.06 15.61
CA PHE A 113 -5.48 -1.83 14.44
C PHE A 113 -6.94 -2.24 14.48
N LEU A 114 -7.56 -2.28 13.31
CA LEU A 114 -8.82 -2.95 13.04
C LEU A 114 -8.63 -3.88 11.84
N PHE A 115 -8.64 -5.19 12.11
CA PHE A 115 -8.52 -6.21 11.07
C PHE A 115 -9.87 -6.45 10.40
N LEU A 116 -9.88 -6.38 9.07
CA LEU A 116 -11.06 -6.72 8.27
C LEU A 116 -11.32 -8.24 8.28
N PRO A 117 -12.57 -8.69 8.01
CA PRO A 117 -12.82 -10.11 7.80
C PRO A 117 -12.01 -10.65 6.60
N PRO A 118 -11.64 -11.95 6.59
CA PRO A 118 -10.95 -12.54 5.46
C PRO A 118 -11.72 -12.33 4.15
N TYR A 119 -10.98 -12.09 3.05
CA TYR A 119 -11.53 -11.93 1.69
C TYR A 119 -12.58 -10.81 1.57
N SER A 120 -12.40 -9.70 2.28
CA SER A 120 -13.29 -8.52 2.23
C SER A 120 -12.61 -7.27 1.64
N PRO A 121 -12.08 -7.33 0.40
CA PRO A 121 -11.39 -6.18 -0.22
C PRO A 121 -12.34 -5.02 -0.50
N ASP A 122 -13.64 -5.29 -0.64
CA ASP A 122 -14.71 -4.29 -0.78
C ASP A 122 -14.84 -3.36 0.44
N LEU A 123 -14.35 -3.79 1.60
CA LEU A 123 -14.31 -2.99 2.83
C LEU A 123 -12.99 -2.20 2.98
N ASN A 124 -12.06 -2.32 2.03
CA ASN A 124 -10.76 -1.66 2.04
C ASN A 124 -10.59 -0.68 0.86
N PRO A 125 -11.01 0.59 0.97
CA PRO A 125 -11.05 1.53 -0.16
C PRO A 125 -9.69 1.80 -0.82
N ILE A 126 -8.57 1.50 -0.17
CA ILE A 126 -7.23 1.64 -0.76
C ILE A 126 -7.03 0.70 -1.96
N GLU A 127 -7.71 -0.44 -1.99
CA GLU A 127 -7.73 -1.38 -3.12
C GLU A 127 -8.22 -0.69 -4.40
N MET A 128 -9.25 0.17 -4.27
CA MET A 128 -9.73 0.99 -5.40
C MET A 128 -8.73 2.06 -5.82
N ALA A 129 -7.92 2.57 -4.89
CA ALA A 129 -6.87 3.55 -5.20
C ALA A 129 -5.69 2.93 -5.96
N PHE A 130 -5.52 1.60 -5.87
CA PHE A 130 -4.49 0.85 -6.61
C PHE A 130 -4.95 0.32 -7.97
N SER A 131 -6.25 0.40 -8.29
CA SER A 131 -6.84 -0.16 -9.52
C SER A 131 -6.64 0.69 -10.77
#